data_AF-A0A376RL63-F1
#
_entry.id   AF-A0A376RL63-F1
#
_cell.length_a   1.000
_cell.length_b   1.000
_cell.length_c   1.000
_cell.angle_alpha   90.00
_cell.angle_beta   90.00
_cell.angle_gamma   90.00
#
_symmetry.space_group_name_H-M   'P 1'
#
loop_
_entity.id
_entity.type
_entity.pdbx_description
1 polymer ?
#
loop_
_entity_poly.entity_id
_entity_poly.type
_entity_poly.pdbx_seq_one_letter_code
_entity_poly.pdbx_strand_id
1 'polypeptide(L)' 'MFSFSGLTKEQVLRLREEFGVYAVASGRVNVAGMTPDNMAPLCEAIVAVL' A
#
# COMPACT_ATOMS: atom_id res chain seq x y z
N MET A 1 7.12 -11.76 5.49
CA MET A 1 8.13 -10.69 5.33
C MET A 1 7.39 -9.36 5.32
N PHE A 2 7.70 -8.45 6.24
CA PHE A 2 6.98 -7.18 6.41
C PHE A 2 7.93 -6.00 6.30
N SER A 3 7.44 -4.88 5.79
CA SER A 3 8.16 -3.60 5.76
C SER A 3 7.27 -2.47 6.28
N PHE A 4 7.88 -1.43 6.84
CA PHE A 4 7.19 -0.20 7.17
C PHE A 4 7.32 0.77 6.00
N SER A 5 6.20 1.12 5.38
CA SER A 5 6.15 2.02 4.23
C SER A 5 6.32 3.50 4.59
N GLY A 6 6.13 3.86 5.86
CA GLY A 6 6.09 5.27 6.30
C GLY A 6 4.76 5.98 6.01
N LEU A 7 3.79 5.29 5.40
CA LEU A 7 2.47 5.85 5.12
C LEU A 7 1.71 6.16 6.41
N THR A 8 1.02 7.31 6.44
CA THR A 8 0.13 7.67 7.54
C THR A 8 -1.16 6.85 7.50
N LYS A 9 -1.91 6.88 8.60
CA LYS A 9 -3.21 6.18 8.68
C LYS A 9 -4.18 6.66 7.61
N GLU A 10 -4.19 7.95 7.33
CA GLU A 10 -5.06 8.57 6.32
C GLU A 10 -4.68 8.09 4.91
N GLN A 11 -3.39 8.00 4.60
CA GLN A 11 -2.91 7.48 3.32
C GLN A 11 -3.25 5.99 3.15
N VAL A 12 -3.13 5.19 4.21
CA VAL A 12 -3.54 3.77 4.20
C VAL A 12 -5.05 3.62 3.99
N LEU A 13 -5.87 4.50 4.56
CA LEU A 13 -7.31 4.50 4.34
C LEU A 13 -7.67 4.83 2.89
N ARG A 14 -7.00 5.83 2.31
CA ARG A 14 -7.17 6.18 0.88
C ARG A 14 -6.78 5.02 -0.05
N LEU A 15 -5.65 4.36 0.21
CA LEU A 15 -5.24 3.15 -0.54
C LEU A 15 -6.33 2.08 -0.54
N ARG A 16 -6.98 1.87 0.60
CA ARG A 16 -8.05 0.89 0.74
C ARG A 16 -9.31 1.29 -0.02
N GLU A 17 -9.73 2.55 0.08
CA GLU A 17 -11.01 3.04 -0.43
C GLU A 17 -10.96 3.36 -1.92
N GLU A 18 -9.85 3.92 -2.40
CA GLU A 18 -9.69 4.35 -3.80
C GLU A 18 -9.09 3.25 -4.69
N PHE A 19 -8.22 2.39 -4.13
CA PHE A 19 -7.41 1.45 -4.92
C PHE A 19 -7.56 -0.02 -4.51
N GLY A 20 -8.31 -0.31 -3.43
CA GLY A 20 -8.46 -1.68 -2.92
C GLY A 20 -7.15 -2.29 -2.39
N VAL A 21 -6.17 -1.44 -2.03
CA VAL A 21 -4.88 -1.88 -1.48
C VAL A 21 -4.97 -1.89 0.05
N TYR A 22 -4.82 -3.08 0.65
CA TYR A 22 -4.97 -3.26 2.10
C TYR A 22 -3.61 -3.34 2.79
N ALA A 23 -3.36 -2.41 3.70
CA ALA A 23 -2.20 -2.40 4.59
C ALA A 23 -2.62 -2.22 6.05
N VAL A 24 -1.71 -2.47 6.99
CA VAL A 24 -1.98 -2.19 8.40
C VAL A 24 -1.95 -0.67 8.61
N ALA A 25 -2.86 -0.15 9.43
CA ALA A 25 -2.97 1.29 9.72
C ALA A 25 -1.67 1.95 10.25
N SER A 26 -0.70 1.17 10.72
CA SER A 26 0.65 1.62 11.09
C SER A 26 1.60 1.80 9.91
N GLY A 27 1.12 1.68 8.67
CA GLY A 27 1.94 1.69 7.46
C GLY A 27 2.71 0.39 7.21
N ARG A 28 2.44 -0.68 7.98
CA ARG A 28 3.09 -1.99 7.77
C ARG A 28 2.47 -2.72 6.57
N VAL A 29 3.31 -3.07 5.59
CA VAL A 29 2.93 -3.79 4.36
C VAL A 29 3.54 -5.19 4.31
N ASN A 30 2.83 -6.14 3.68
CA ASN A 30 3.32 -7.49 3.43
C ASN A 30 4.03 -7.54 2.07
N VAL A 31 5.35 -7.60 2.09
CA VAL A 31 6.17 -7.63 0.86
C VAL A 31 6.00 -8.96 0.11
N ALA A 32 5.67 -10.05 0.80
CA ALA A 32 5.45 -11.35 0.17
C ALA A 32 4.16 -11.40 -0.67
N GLY A 33 3.26 -10.42 -0.54
CA GLY A 33 2.07 -10.30 -1.38
C GLY A 33 2.31 -9.52 -2.69
N MET A 34 3.51 -8.98 -2.88
CA MET A 34 3.88 -8.22 -4.07
C MET A 34 4.37 -9.19 -5.15
N THR A 35 3.79 -9.11 -6.34
CA THR A 35 4.13 -9.92 -7.51
C THR A 35 4.44 -9.00 -8.68
N PRO A 36 5.17 -9.45 -9.73
CA PRO A 36 5.41 -8.64 -10.92
C PRO A 36 4.11 -8.09 -11.54
N ASP A 37 3.04 -8.87 -11.50
CA ASP A 37 1.74 -8.52 -12.08
C ASP A 37 1.01 -7.40 -11.33
N ASN A 38 1.21 -7.29 -10.00
CA ASN A 38 0.56 -6.27 -9.17
C ASN A 38 1.47 -5.10 -8.79
N MET A 39 2.75 -5.14 -9.17
CA MET A 39 3.72 -4.12 -8.79
C MET A 39 3.40 -2.76 -9.42
N ALA A 40 3.07 -2.72 -10.71
CA ALA A 40 2.73 -1.49 -11.41
C ALA A 40 1.52 -0.77 -10.78
N PRO A 41 0.33 -1.40 -10.64
CA PRO A 41 -0.82 -0.74 -10.02
C PRO A 41 -0.60 -0.41 -8.54
N LEU A 42 0.19 -1.20 -7.81
CA LEU A 42 0.56 -0.90 -6.43
C LEU A 42 1.39 0.39 -6.35
N CYS A 43 2.40 0.55 -7.21
CA CYS A 43 3.22 1.75 -7.27
C CYS A 43 2.38 2.99 -7.64
N GLU A 44 1.49 2.87 -8.62
CA GLU A 44 0.58 3.95 -9.02
C GLU A 44 -0.34 4.36 -7.85
N ALA A 45 -0.91 3.38 -7.13
CA ALA A 45 -1.74 3.64 -5.96
C ALA A 45 -0.96 4.35 -4.85
N ILE A 46 0.27 3.94 -4.57
CA ILE A 46 1.12 4.59 -3.56
C ILE A 46 1.41 6.04 -3.97
N VAL A 47 1.76 6.30 -5.23
CA VAL A 47 2.01 7.66 -5.73
C VAL A 47 0.76 8.54 -5.63
N ALA A 48 -0.43 8.00 -5.87
CA ALA A 48 -1.68 8.75 -5.79
C ALA A 48 -2.10 9.16 -4.36
N VAL A 49 -1.55 8.50 -3.33
CA VAL A 49 -1.85 8.80 -1.92
C VAL A 49 -0.74 9.52 -1.17
N LEU A 50 0.48 9.54 -1.71
CA LEU A 50 1.60 10.32 -1.16
C LEU A 50 1.29 11.83 -1.23
#